data_AF-L8HB98-F1
#
_entry.id   AF-L8HB98-F1
#
_cell.length_a   1.000
_cell.length_b   1.000
_cell.length_c   1.000
_cell.angle_alpha   90.00
_cell.angle_beta   90.00
_cell.angle_gamma   90.00
#
_symmetry.space_group_name_H-M   'P 1'
#
loop_
_entity.id
_entity.type
_entity.pdbx_description
1 polymer ?
#
loop_
_entity_poly.entity_id
_entity_poly.type
_entity_poly.pdbx_seq_one_letter_code
_entity_poly.pdbx_strand_id
1 'polypeptide(L)'
;MNEYKNFVGSILEKNLLSFMLSSIDKLHQPKSKTLVFTTPAPRSLWNKNKGPITKVLHIKALEVARQMTLIDFDLYCKIRPRELCEGAWTKEDRYTTAPNIMNLVHRFNLVVRWIVTQIVQAKNSSKREAIIAKWIDVANYFRELNNFNGVNEVLAAMGSAAVLRLESFKKKENHPVLRELREMLQPTGNYKAFRKVLKQANPPLVPFVGCFQTDLVFIEDGNKILLPNGHTHFAKCYKVAAVIQQIQQYQQTPYNLAVVPAIRDFLLNINPLTEEECWNLSLALKPLGT
;
A
#
# COMPACT_ATOMS: atom_id res chain seq x y z
N MET A 1 40.82 19.22 17.76
CA MET A 1 41.48 18.54 16.62
C MET A 1 41.47 17.01 16.75
N ASN A 2 41.71 16.45 17.95
CA ASN A 2 41.62 15.00 18.21
C ASN A 2 40.21 14.41 18.06
N GLU A 3 39.17 15.11 18.53
CA GLU A 3 37.79 14.60 18.41
C GLU A 3 37.31 14.51 16.96
N TYR A 4 37.69 15.46 16.11
CA TYR A 4 37.37 15.41 14.68
C TYR A 4 38.08 14.25 13.99
N LYS A 5 39.37 14.02 14.29
CA LYS A 5 40.11 12.88 13.75
C LYS A 5 39.57 11.54 14.27
N ASN A 6 39.15 11.48 15.53
CA ASN A 6 38.52 10.28 16.10
C ASN A 6 37.13 10.03 15.51
N PHE A 7 36.34 11.09 15.26
CA PHE A 7 35.05 11.01 14.59
C PHE A 7 35.21 10.52 13.14
N VAL A 8 36.11 11.14 12.37
CA VAL A 8 36.42 10.74 10.99
C VAL A 8 37.02 9.33 10.95
N GLY A 9 37.89 8.97 11.89
CA GLY A 9 38.44 7.62 12.04
C GLY A 9 37.36 6.58 12.30
N SER A 10 36.41 6.87 13.20
CA SER A 10 35.30 5.96 13.49
C SER A 10 34.33 5.76 12.31
N ILE A 11 34.22 6.75 11.42
CA ILE A 11 33.46 6.72 10.17
C ILE A 11 34.18 5.92 9.07
N LEU A 12 35.50 5.93 9.08
CA LEU A 12 36.32 5.15 8.14
C LEU A 12 36.40 3.68 8.57
N GLU A 13 36.49 3.41 9.87
CA GLU A 13 36.48 2.05 10.45
C GLU A 13 35.10 1.38 10.36
N LYS A 14 34.02 2.13 10.62
CA LYS A 14 32.65 1.68 10.39
C LYS A 14 32.17 2.33 9.11
N ASN A 15 32.11 1.58 8.00
CA ASN A 15 31.56 2.04 6.72
C ASN A 15 30.48 3.11 6.96
N LEU A 16 30.74 4.37 6.56
CA LEU A 16 29.91 5.55 6.85
C LEU A 16 28.42 5.27 6.67
N LEU A 17 28.09 4.43 5.69
CA LEU A 17 26.74 3.96 5.41
C LEU A 17 26.12 3.22 6.61
N SER A 18 26.84 2.28 7.22
CA SER A 18 26.40 1.55 8.43
C SER A 18 26.20 2.48 9.63
N PHE A 19 27.09 3.47 9.80
CA PHE A 19 26.97 4.45 10.86
C PHE A 19 25.75 5.35 10.66
N MET A 20 25.54 5.86 9.44
CA MET A 20 24.37 6.66 9.10
C MET A 20 23.06 5.86 9.24
N LEU A 21 23.02 4.61 8.79
CA LEU A 21 21.86 3.72 8.96
C LEU A 21 21.53 3.53 10.45
N SER A 22 22.54 3.28 11.29
CA SER A 22 22.34 3.13 12.74
C SER A 22 21.87 4.42 13.44
N SER A 23 22.28 5.58 12.92
CA SER A 23 21.87 6.89 13.45
C SER A 23 20.44 7.23 13.03
N ILE A 24 20.05 6.88 11.81
CA ILE A 24 18.70 7.00 11.29
C ILE A 24 17.72 6.13 12.10
N ASP A 25 18.09 4.88 12.41
CA ASP A 25 17.26 3.99 13.23
C ASP A 25 17.01 4.55 14.65
N LYS A 26 17.99 5.24 15.23
CA LYS A 26 17.86 5.91 16.54
C LYS A 26 16.94 7.14 16.49
N LEU A 27 16.94 7.88 15.37
CA LEU A 27 16.06 9.03 15.15
C LEU A 27 14.61 8.61 14.86
N HIS A 28 14.41 7.37 14.42
CA HIS A 28 13.10 6.83 14.03
C HIS A 28 12.34 6.13 15.17
N GLN A 29 12.82 6.22 16.41
CA GLN A 29 11.98 5.81 17.55
C GLN A 29 10.74 6.72 17.57
N PRO A 30 9.52 6.18 17.38
CA PRO A 30 8.32 7.00 17.45
C PRO A 30 8.27 7.59 18.85
N LYS A 31 8.54 8.89 18.97
CA LYS A 31 8.18 9.62 20.17
C LYS A 31 6.66 9.51 20.25
N SER A 32 6.19 8.63 21.14
CA SER A 32 4.76 8.43 21.40
C SER A 32 4.20 9.73 21.97
N LYS A 33 3.89 10.67 21.09
CA LYS A 33 2.97 11.75 21.41
C LYS A 33 1.60 11.13 21.29
N THR A 34 0.96 10.87 22.42
CA THR A 34 -0.45 10.48 22.46
C THR A 34 -1.24 11.61 21.80
N LEU A 35 -1.57 11.42 20.52
CA LEU A 35 -2.39 12.36 19.76
C LEU A 35 -3.81 12.25 20.32
N VAL A 36 -4.27 13.33 20.94
CA VAL A 36 -5.64 13.47 21.42
C VAL A 36 -6.45 14.09 20.29
N PHE A 37 -7.36 13.32 19.70
CA PHE A 37 -8.30 13.86 18.73
C PHE A 37 -9.31 14.76 19.45
N THR A 38 -9.58 15.95 18.90
CA THR A 38 -10.57 16.89 19.43
C THR A 38 -12.01 16.41 19.24
N THR A 39 -12.22 15.47 18.30
CA THR A 39 -13.52 14.87 18.01
C THR A 39 -13.46 13.36 18.20
N PRO A 40 -14.56 12.72 18.67
CA PRO A 40 -14.61 11.27 18.78
C PRO A 40 -14.57 10.63 17.39
N ALA A 41 -13.96 9.43 17.31
CA ALA A 41 -13.97 8.64 16.09
C ALA A 41 -15.42 8.39 15.61
N PRO A 42 -15.68 8.40 14.29
CA PRO A 42 -16.99 8.10 13.75
C PRO A 42 -17.50 6.75 14.25
N ARG A 43 -18.78 6.70 14.66
CA ARG A 43 -19.41 5.46 15.13
C ARG A 43 -19.40 4.40 14.01
N SER A 44 -19.12 3.17 14.40
CA SER A 44 -19.21 2.02 13.50
C SER A 44 -20.64 1.83 13.00
N LEU A 45 -20.77 1.42 11.74
CA LEU A 45 -22.05 1.04 11.16
C LEU A 45 -22.37 -0.46 11.33
N TRP A 46 -21.50 -1.20 12.02
CA TRP A 46 -21.67 -2.62 12.30
C TRP A 46 -22.62 -2.84 13.48
N ASN A 47 -23.64 -3.68 13.27
CA ASN A 47 -24.49 -4.15 14.36
C ASN A 47 -23.83 -5.38 15.00
N LYS A 48 -23.37 -5.24 16.25
CA LYS A 48 -22.70 -6.30 17.02
C LYS A 48 -23.57 -7.54 17.25
N ASN A 49 -24.89 -7.42 17.16
CA ASN A 49 -25.83 -8.53 17.32
C ASN A 49 -25.98 -9.33 16.02
N LYS A 50 -25.37 -8.90 14.91
CA LYS A 50 -25.25 -9.74 13.71
C LYS A 50 -24.25 -10.85 14.02
N GLY A 51 -24.61 -12.09 13.65
CA GLY A 51 -23.73 -13.26 13.76
C GLY A 51 -22.44 -13.15 12.95
N PRO A 52 -21.68 -14.24 12.80
CA PRO A 52 -20.33 -14.20 12.23
C PRO A 52 -20.31 -13.64 10.80
N ILE A 53 -19.27 -12.86 10.51
CA ILE A 53 -19.03 -12.33 9.16
C ILE A 53 -18.40 -13.42 8.32
N THR A 54 -19.13 -13.89 7.31
CA THR A 54 -18.63 -14.92 6.38
C THR A 54 -18.44 -14.40 4.96
N LYS A 55 -18.99 -13.22 4.64
CA LYS A 55 -18.96 -12.62 3.29
C LYS A 55 -18.83 -11.11 3.39
N VAL A 56 -18.07 -10.51 2.47
CA VAL A 56 -17.87 -9.04 2.40
C VAL A 56 -19.19 -8.27 2.21
N LEU A 57 -20.18 -8.89 1.53
CA LEU A 57 -21.50 -8.28 1.31
C LEU A 57 -22.30 -8.07 2.61
N HIS A 58 -21.95 -8.72 3.73
CA HIS A 58 -22.62 -8.51 5.02
C HIS A 58 -22.24 -7.16 5.66
N ILE A 59 -21.09 -6.59 5.27
CA ILE A 59 -20.52 -5.36 5.84
C ILE A 59 -20.86 -4.18 4.91
N LYS A 60 -21.10 -2.97 5.44
CA LYS A 60 -21.27 -1.76 4.61
C LYS A 60 -19.95 -1.32 3.96
N ALA A 61 -20.00 -0.68 2.79
CA ALA A 61 -18.80 -0.39 1.99
C ALA A 61 -17.83 0.53 2.76
N LEU A 62 -18.37 1.59 3.35
CA LEU A 62 -17.62 2.50 4.23
C LEU A 62 -16.92 1.77 5.39
N GLU A 63 -17.54 0.75 5.97
CA GLU A 63 -16.94 0.04 7.10
C GLU A 63 -15.84 -0.93 6.65
N VAL A 64 -15.97 -1.56 5.47
CA VAL A 64 -14.86 -2.30 4.84
C VAL A 64 -13.69 -1.34 4.59
N ALA A 65 -13.95 -0.17 4.01
CA ALA A 65 -12.91 0.81 3.72
C ALA A 65 -12.20 1.28 4.99
N ARG A 66 -12.94 1.68 6.04
CA ARG A 66 -12.35 2.11 7.32
C ARG A 66 -11.44 1.05 7.96
N GLN A 67 -11.90 -0.19 8.03
CA GLN A 67 -11.13 -1.25 8.67
C GLN A 67 -9.93 -1.69 7.84
N MET A 68 -10.04 -1.73 6.50
CA MET A 68 -8.90 -1.98 5.62
C MET A 68 -7.88 -0.84 5.69
N THR A 69 -8.32 0.42 5.70
CA THR A 69 -7.43 1.58 5.86
C THR A 69 -6.62 1.52 7.16
N LEU A 70 -7.22 1.11 8.27
CA LEU A 70 -6.49 0.89 9.52
C LEU A 70 -5.42 -0.20 9.39
N ILE A 71 -5.74 -1.33 8.74
CA ILE A 71 -4.78 -2.43 8.53
C ILE A 71 -3.63 -1.98 7.63
N ASP A 72 -3.93 -1.31 6.51
CA ASP A 72 -2.93 -0.84 5.56
C ASP A 72 -2.02 0.21 6.19
N PHE A 73 -2.60 1.13 6.97
CA PHE A 73 -1.85 2.14 7.71
C PHE A 73 -0.93 1.52 8.76
N ASP A 74 -1.38 0.49 9.48
CA ASP A 74 -0.55 -0.22 10.46
C ASP A 74 0.65 -0.93 9.82
N LEU A 75 0.51 -1.45 8.60
CA LEU A 75 1.61 -2.04 7.84
C LEU A 75 2.55 -0.95 7.31
N TYR A 76 1.97 0.11 6.75
CA TYR A 76 2.70 1.25 6.21
C TYR A 76 3.58 1.94 7.25
N CYS A 77 3.07 2.15 8.47
CA CYS A 77 3.81 2.80 9.56
C CYS A 77 5.00 1.97 10.07
N LYS A 78 5.08 0.68 9.75
CA LYS A 78 6.21 -0.16 10.14
C LYS A 78 7.41 -0.03 9.20
N ILE A 79 7.23 0.50 8.00
CA ILE A 79 8.30 0.64 7.00
C ILE A 79 9.37 1.60 7.54
N ARG A 80 10.60 1.10 7.65
CA ARG A 80 11.77 1.85 8.12
C ARG A 80 12.59 2.43 6.96
N PRO A 81 13.32 3.54 7.17
CA PRO A 81 14.19 4.14 6.14
C PRO A 81 15.16 3.15 5.52
N ARG A 82 15.78 2.31 6.37
CA ARG A 82 16.79 1.34 5.95
C ARG A 82 16.26 0.34 4.92
N GLU A 83 14.97 0.00 4.98
CA GLU A 83 14.32 -0.90 4.03
C GLU A 83 14.17 -0.27 2.64
N LEU A 84 14.27 1.07 2.54
CA LEU A 84 14.14 1.85 1.32
C LEU A 84 15.50 2.29 0.73
N CYS A 85 16.61 1.96 1.40
CA CYS A 85 17.95 2.26 0.92
C CYS A 85 18.46 1.14 0.00
N GLU A 86 19.29 1.49 -1.00
CA GLU A 86 20.03 0.53 -1.82
C GLU A 86 19.16 -0.52 -2.51
N GLY A 87 17.87 -0.22 -2.74
CA GLY A 87 16.92 -1.17 -3.31
C GLY A 87 16.72 -2.43 -2.48
N ALA A 88 16.82 -2.39 -1.15
CA ALA A 88 16.78 -3.60 -0.30
C ALA A 88 15.60 -4.55 -0.61
N TRP A 89 14.43 -4.03 -0.97
CA TRP A 89 13.24 -4.82 -1.31
C TRP A 89 13.34 -5.57 -2.66
N THR A 90 14.32 -5.26 -3.50
CA THR A 90 14.54 -5.92 -4.80
C THR A 90 15.58 -7.04 -4.74
N LYS A 91 16.34 -7.14 -3.63
CA LYS A 91 17.42 -8.12 -3.45
C LYS A 91 16.90 -9.51 -3.06
N GLU A 92 17.76 -10.52 -3.18
CA GLU A 92 17.43 -11.90 -2.79
C GLU A 92 17.09 -12.02 -1.30
N ASP A 93 17.79 -11.26 -0.44
CA ASP A 93 17.61 -11.23 1.01
C ASP A 93 16.52 -10.25 1.50
N ARG A 94 15.67 -9.75 0.59
CA ARG A 94 14.62 -8.74 0.85
C ARG A 94 13.70 -9.04 2.04
N TYR A 95 13.46 -10.30 2.36
CA TYR A 95 12.64 -10.68 3.50
C TYR A 95 13.33 -10.40 4.85
N THR A 96 14.66 -10.32 4.86
CA THR A 96 15.47 -9.96 6.02
C THR A 96 15.79 -8.47 6.02
N THR A 97 16.10 -7.90 4.84
CA THR A 97 16.57 -6.51 4.72
C THR A 97 15.43 -5.48 4.59
N ALA A 98 14.27 -5.89 4.07
CA ALA A 98 13.07 -5.05 3.89
C ALA A 98 11.76 -5.75 4.34
N PRO A 99 11.69 -6.34 5.55
CA PRO A 99 10.58 -7.17 5.98
C PRO A 99 9.21 -6.46 5.98
N ASN A 100 9.15 -5.18 6.33
CA ASN A 100 7.88 -4.44 6.41
C ASN A 100 7.38 -4.03 5.02
N ILE A 101 8.28 -3.71 4.09
CA ILE A 101 7.93 -3.55 2.68
C ILE A 101 7.38 -4.86 2.13
N MET A 102 8.04 -5.99 2.41
CA MET A 102 7.58 -7.31 1.96
C MET A 102 6.22 -7.68 2.57
N ASN A 103 5.97 -7.33 3.84
CA ASN A 103 4.66 -7.53 4.48
C ASN A 103 3.55 -6.69 3.82
N LEU A 104 3.83 -5.42 3.50
CA LEU A 104 2.89 -4.56 2.78
C LEU A 104 2.57 -5.13 1.38
N VAL A 105 3.59 -5.54 0.62
CA VAL A 105 3.43 -6.15 -0.70
C VAL A 105 2.66 -7.47 -0.62
N HIS A 106 2.98 -8.31 0.37
CA HIS A 106 2.27 -9.56 0.60
C HIS A 106 0.78 -9.30 0.86
N ARG A 107 0.46 -8.35 1.75
CA ARG A 107 -0.91 -7.97 2.06
C ARG A 107 -1.64 -7.43 0.83
N PHE A 108 -1.01 -6.53 0.07
CA PHE A 108 -1.56 -5.98 -1.16
C PHE A 108 -1.99 -7.10 -2.12
N ASN A 109 -1.08 -8.05 -2.39
CA ASN A 109 -1.36 -9.17 -3.29
C ASN A 109 -2.44 -10.12 -2.74
N LEU A 110 -2.45 -10.35 -1.42
CA LEU A 110 -3.48 -11.15 -0.75
C LEU A 110 -4.88 -10.52 -0.92
N VAL A 111 -4.99 -9.21 -0.72
CA VAL A 111 -6.24 -8.46 -0.88
C VAL A 111 -6.69 -8.46 -2.34
N VAL A 112 -5.79 -8.20 -3.28
CA VAL A 112 -6.09 -8.24 -4.73
C VAL A 112 -6.67 -9.59 -5.12
N ARG A 113 -5.99 -10.69 -4.78
CA ARG A 113 -6.49 -12.05 -5.07
C ARG A 113 -7.80 -12.35 -4.35
N TRP A 114 -8.01 -11.83 -3.14
CA TRP A 114 -9.26 -12.00 -2.41
C TRP A 114 -10.43 -11.30 -3.10
N ILE A 115 -10.24 -10.08 -3.57
CA ILE A 115 -11.26 -9.36 -4.36
C ILE A 115 -11.61 -10.16 -5.61
N VAL A 116 -10.60 -10.61 -6.36
CA VAL A 116 -10.79 -11.45 -7.57
C VAL A 116 -11.55 -12.73 -7.22
N THR A 117 -11.13 -13.43 -6.15
CA THR A 117 -11.78 -14.65 -5.63
C THR A 117 -13.27 -14.43 -5.38
N GLN A 118 -13.65 -13.35 -4.68
CA GLN A 118 -15.06 -13.04 -4.41
C GLN A 118 -15.86 -12.86 -5.71
N ILE A 119 -15.27 -12.25 -6.73
CA ILE A 119 -15.92 -12.01 -8.04
C ILE A 119 -16.09 -13.34 -8.79
N VAL A 120 -15.03 -14.14 -8.94
CA VAL A 120 -15.05 -15.37 -9.76
C VAL A 120 -15.75 -16.55 -9.05
N GLN A 121 -15.87 -16.56 -7.73
CA GLN A 121 -16.69 -17.55 -7.02
C GLN A 121 -18.19 -17.27 -7.10
N ALA A 122 -18.61 -16.07 -7.53
CA ALA A 122 -20.01 -15.72 -7.65
C ALA A 122 -20.64 -16.34 -8.92
N LYS A 123 -21.23 -17.53 -8.74
CA LYS A 123 -21.94 -18.28 -9.79
C LYS A 123 -23.05 -17.45 -10.46
N ASN A 124 -23.85 -16.73 -9.66
CA ASN A 124 -24.93 -15.88 -10.17
C ASN A 124 -24.38 -14.52 -10.67
N SER A 125 -24.75 -14.14 -11.90
CA SER A 125 -24.30 -12.88 -12.53
C SER A 125 -24.71 -11.63 -11.76
N SER A 126 -25.96 -11.53 -11.28
CA SER A 126 -26.44 -10.41 -10.47
C SER A 126 -25.66 -10.28 -9.16
N LYS A 127 -25.38 -11.41 -8.50
CA LYS A 127 -24.53 -11.40 -7.29
C LYS A 127 -23.11 -10.92 -7.59
N ARG A 128 -22.55 -11.30 -8.73
CA ARG A 128 -21.23 -10.86 -9.18
C ARG A 128 -21.19 -9.37 -9.45
N GLU A 129 -22.20 -8.84 -10.14
CA GLU A 129 -22.37 -7.40 -10.36
C GLU A 129 -22.48 -6.64 -9.03
N ALA A 130 -23.19 -7.19 -8.03
CA ALA A 130 -23.27 -6.60 -6.70
C ALA A 130 -21.92 -6.57 -5.96
N ILE A 131 -21.10 -7.62 -6.11
CA ILE A 131 -19.73 -7.65 -5.55
C ILE A 131 -18.83 -6.62 -6.25
N ILE A 132 -18.93 -6.49 -7.57
CA ILE A 132 -18.16 -5.50 -8.32
C ILE A 132 -18.57 -4.08 -7.88
N ALA A 133 -19.87 -3.79 -7.83
CA ALA A 133 -20.38 -2.51 -7.36
C ALA A 133 -19.92 -2.20 -5.92
N LYS A 134 -19.96 -3.21 -5.04
CA LYS A 134 -19.46 -3.11 -3.67
C LYS A 134 -18.01 -2.63 -3.61
N TRP A 135 -17.14 -3.22 -4.44
CA TRP A 135 -15.73 -2.86 -4.46
C TRP A 135 -15.46 -1.49 -5.10
N ILE A 136 -16.28 -1.07 -6.07
CA ILE A 136 -16.25 0.30 -6.60
C ILE A 136 -16.57 1.31 -5.48
N ASP A 137 -17.61 1.05 -4.68
CA ASP A 137 -17.96 1.91 -3.54
C ASP A 137 -16.83 1.95 -2.50
N VAL A 138 -16.25 0.79 -2.17
CA VAL A 138 -15.10 0.70 -1.24
C VAL A 138 -13.91 1.51 -1.77
N ALA A 139 -13.61 1.43 -3.07
CA ALA A 139 -12.52 2.20 -3.68
C ALA A 139 -12.78 3.72 -3.64
N ASN A 140 -14.03 4.15 -3.81
CA ASN A 140 -14.39 5.56 -3.63
C ASN A 140 -14.16 6.01 -2.17
N TYR A 141 -14.57 5.20 -1.19
CA TYR A 141 -14.30 5.50 0.22
C TYR A 141 -12.81 5.47 0.55
N PHE A 142 -12.01 4.61 -0.09
CA PHE A 142 -10.56 4.67 0.04
C PHE A 142 -9.99 6.00 -0.44
N ARG A 143 -10.46 6.53 -1.57
CA ARG A 143 -10.09 7.87 -2.04
C ARG A 143 -10.46 8.94 -1.01
N GLU A 144 -11.67 8.91 -0.47
CA GLU A 144 -12.12 9.86 0.56
C GLU A 144 -11.30 9.77 1.87
N LEU A 145 -10.81 8.58 2.21
CA LEU A 145 -9.95 8.33 3.36
C LEU A 145 -8.45 8.54 3.06
N ASN A 146 -8.10 9.01 1.85
CA ASN A 146 -6.71 9.08 1.37
C ASN A 146 -5.94 7.75 1.50
N ASN A 147 -6.62 6.60 1.43
CA ASN A 147 -5.98 5.27 1.34
C ASN A 147 -5.71 4.91 -0.12
N PHE A 148 -4.69 5.52 -0.70
CA PHE A 148 -4.34 5.30 -2.10
C PHE A 148 -3.76 3.91 -2.38
N ASN A 149 -3.18 3.25 -1.37
CA ASN A 149 -2.83 1.84 -1.47
C ASN A 149 -4.08 0.98 -1.71
N GLY A 150 -5.12 1.14 -0.88
CA GLY A 150 -6.39 0.43 -1.02
C GLY A 150 -7.12 0.73 -2.34
N VAL A 151 -7.04 1.98 -2.84
CA VAL A 151 -7.55 2.28 -4.20
C VAL A 151 -6.82 1.41 -5.24
N ASN A 152 -5.50 1.33 -5.16
CA ASN A 152 -4.71 0.55 -6.10
C ASN A 152 -4.96 -0.97 -6.00
N GLU A 153 -5.25 -1.50 -4.80
CA GLU A 153 -5.66 -2.90 -4.60
C GLU A 153 -6.94 -3.22 -5.38
N VAL A 154 -7.95 -2.36 -5.30
CA VAL A 154 -9.19 -2.56 -6.05
C VAL A 154 -8.96 -2.43 -7.55
N LEU A 155 -8.21 -1.42 -8.00
CA LEU A 155 -7.91 -1.23 -9.42
C LEU A 155 -7.14 -2.43 -9.99
N ALA A 156 -6.16 -2.96 -9.27
CA ALA A 156 -5.40 -4.13 -9.67
C ALA A 156 -6.28 -5.39 -9.77
N ALA A 157 -7.20 -5.59 -8.82
CA ALA A 157 -8.15 -6.70 -8.88
C ALA A 157 -9.09 -6.60 -10.11
N MET A 158 -9.62 -5.40 -10.37
CA MET A 158 -10.49 -5.13 -11.53
C MET A 158 -9.73 -5.22 -12.86
N GLY A 159 -8.43 -4.95 -12.86
CA GLY A 159 -7.53 -5.09 -14.01
C GLY A 159 -6.98 -6.50 -14.22
N SER A 160 -7.30 -7.47 -13.35
CA SER A 160 -6.84 -8.85 -13.52
C SER A 160 -7.51 -9.51 -14.74
N ALA A 161 -6.76 -10.38 -15.43
CA ALA A 161 -7.26 -11.07 -16.63
C ALA A 161 -8.55 -11.87 -16.35
N ALA A 162 -8.64 -12.48 -15.15
CA ALA A 162 -9.81 -13.22 -14.71
C ALA A 162 -11.06 -12.33 -14.54
N VAL A 163 -10.91 -11.05 -14.18
CA VAL A 163 -12.06 -10.13 -14.03
C VAL A 163 -12.39 -9.43 -15.34
N LEU A 164 -11.37 -8.96 -16.08
CA LEU A 164 -11.54 -8.18 -17.32
C LEU A 164 -12.39 -8.88 -18.38
N ARG A 165 -12.35 -10.21 -18.43
CA ARG A 165 -13.10 -11.00 -19.41
C ARG A 165 -14.59 -11.14 -19.11
N LEU A 166 -15.02 -10.94 -17.86
CA LEU A 166 -16.38 -11.25 -17.41
C LEU A 166 -17.39 -10.17 -17.84
N GLU A 167 -18.54 -10.60 -18.37
CA GLU A 167 -19.63 -9.69 -18.77
C GLU A 167 -20.13 -8.82 -17.61
N SER A 168 -20.22 -9.38 -16.40
CA SER A 168 -20.59 -8.63 -15.19
C SER A 168 -19.66 -7.45 -14.92
N PHE A 169 -18.36 -7.57 -15.27
CA PHE A 169 -17.40 -6.48 -15.15
C PHE A 169 -17.47 -5.54 -16.35
N LYS A 170 -17.62 -6.05 -17.58
CA LYS A 170 -17.75 -5.21 -18.79
C LYS A 170 -18.85 -4.16 -18.67
N LYS A 171 -19.99 -4.51 -18.05
CA LYS A 171 -21.08 -3.56 -17.74
C LYS A 171 -20.70 -2.42 -16.78
N LYS A 172 -19.64 -2.60 -15.99
CA LYS A 172 -19.15 -1.65 -14.97
C LYS A 172 -17.77 -1.08 -15.30
N GLU A 173 -17.12 -1.55 -16.37
CA GLU A 173 -15.74 -1.19 -16.73
C GLU A 173 -15.58 0.32 -16.92
N ASN A 174 -16.61 0.97 -17.47
CA ASN A 174 -16.68 2.41 -17.71
C ASN A 174 -17.36 3.19 -16.58
N HIS A 175 -17.49 2.61 -15.39
CA HIS A 175 -18.07 3.31 -14.24
C HIS A 175 -17.28 4.60 -13.94
N PRO A 176 -17.93 5.78 -13.76
CA PRO A 176 -17.24 7.06 -13.61
C PRO A 176 -16.18 7.06 -12.50
N VAL A 177 -16.51 6.50 -11.34
CA VAL A 177 -15.56 6.32 -10.22
C VAL A 177 -14.33 5.53 -10.65
N LEU A 178 -14.49 4.38 -11.34
CA LEU A 178 -13.32 3.59 -11.76
C LEU A 178 -12.44 4.36 -12.75
N ARG A 179 -13.05 5.13 -13.66
CA ARG A 179 -12.30 5.97 -14.60
C ARG A 179 -11.50 7.03 -13.87
N GLU A 180 -12.11 7.78 -12.96
CA GLU A 180 -11.43 8.80 -12.15
C GLU A 180 -10.28 8.21 -11.32
N LEU A 181 -10.50 7.05 -10.70
CA LEU A 181 -9.48 6.39 -9.89
C LEU A 181 -8.31 5.89 -10.76
N ARG A 182 -8.56 5.36 -11.96
CA ARG A 182 -7.52 4.98 -12.92
C ARG A 182 -6.71 6.19 -13.40
N GLU A 183 -7.39 7.28 -13.74
CA GLU A 183 -6.74 8.52 -14.15
C GLU A 183 -5.86 9.11 -13.04
N MET A 184 -6.31 9.00 -11.79
CA MET A 184 -5.56 9.44 -10.62
C MET A 184 -4.27 8.63 -10.42
N LEU A 185 -4.33 7.30 -10.51
CA LEU A 185 -3.21 6.39 -10.22
C LEU A 185 -2.45 5.87 -11.44
N GLN A 186 -2.70 6.42 -12.63
CA GLN A 186 -1.98 5.99 -13.84
C GLN A 186 -0.46 6.23 -13.70
N PRO A 187 0.39 5.30 -14.19
CA PRO A 187 1.84 5.44 -14.13
C PRO A 187 2.40 6.51 -15.08
N THR A 188 1.58 7.03 -16.00
CA THR A 188 1.95 8.04 -17.01
C THR A 188 2.71 9.22 -16.40
N GLY A 189 3.88 9.53 -16.98
CA GLY A 189 4.74 10.61 -16.50
C GLY A 189 5.23 10.41 -15.07
N ASN A 190 5.55 9.17 -14.69
CA ASN A 190 5.94 8.79 -13.32
C ASN A 190 4.87 9.20 -12.30
N TYR A 191 3.63 8.75 -12.52
CA TYR A 191 2.50 9.03 -11.63
C TYR A 191 2.21 10.53 -11.46
N LYS A 192 2.32 11.33 -12.54
CA LYS A 192 2.18 12.80 -12.48
C LYS A 192 0.88 13.26 -11.82
N ALA A 193 -0.25 12.63 -12.17
CA ALA A 193 -1.55 12.95 -11.61
C ALA A 193 -1.61 12.61 -10.10
N PHE A 194 -1.19 11.41 -9.73
CA PHE A 194 -1.15 10.98 -8.34
C PHE A 194 -0.25 11.88 -7.47
N ARG A 195 0.93 12.26 -7.97
CA ARG A 195 1.84 13.17 -7.25
C ARG A 195 1.22 14.54 -7.01
N LYS A 196 0.38 15.04 -7.93
CA LYS A 196 -0.39 16.28 -7.71
C LYS A 196 -1.39 16.10 -6.56
N VAL A 197 -2.09 14.97 -6.51
CA VAL A 197 -3.00 14.63 -5.41
C VAL A 197 -2.25 14.53 -4.09
N LEU A 198 -1.12 13.83 -4.03
CA LEU A 198 -0.29 13.71 -2.82
C LEU A 198 0.15 15.07 -2.27
N LYS A 199 0.53 16.01 -3.14
CA LYS A 199 0.92 17.38 -2.72
C LYS A 199 -0.24 18.19 -2.12
N GLN A 200 -1.48 17.84 -2.46
CA GLN A 200 -2.69 18.53 -2.00
C GLN A 200 -3.38 17.81 -0.83
N ALA A 201 -3.04 16.54 -0.61
CA ALA A 201 -3.65 15.71 0.43
C ALA A 201 -3.10 16.06 1.81
N ASN A 202 -4.00 16.27 2.76
CA ASN A 202 -3.63 16.43 4.17
C ASN A 202 -3.63 15.06 4.86
N PRO A 203 -2.62 14.74 5.71
CA PRO A 203 -2.67 13.55 6.56
C PRO A 203 -3.93 13.52 7.44
N PRO A 204 -4.45 12.34 7.84
CA PRO A 204 -3.87 11.00 7.63
C PRO A 204 -4.04 10.50 6.19
N LEU A 205 -3.05 9.74 5.69
CA LEU A 205 -3.10 9.09 4.38
C LEU A 205 -2.19 7.86 4.29
N VAL A 206 -2.55 6.91 3.43
CA VAL A 206 -1.72 5.75 3.05
C VAL A 206 -1.34 5.89 1.57
N PRO A 207 -0.07 6.14 1.22
CA PRO A 207 0.33 6.26 -0.17
C PRO A 207 0.47 4.89 -0.84
N PHE A 208 0.35 4.86 -2.18
CA PHE A 208 0.85 3.73 -2.95
C PHE A 208 2.39 3.80 -3.04
N VAL A 209 3.07 2.99 -2.22
CA VAL A 209 4.54 3.01 -2.06
C VAL A 209 5.28 2.72 -3.38
N GLY A 210 4.67 1.94 -4.29
CA GLY A 210 5.24 1.62 -5.60
C GLY A 210 5.59 2.86 -6.44
N CYS A 211 4.84 3.96 -6.29
CA CYS A 211 5.15 5.24 -6.95
C CYS A 211 6.52 5.79 -6.55
N PHE A 212 6.92 5.65 -5.29
CA PHE A 212 8.20 6.15 -4.77
C PHE A 212 9.34 5.15 -5.01
N GLN A 213 9.04 3.86 -5.05
CA GLN A 213 10.03 2.82 -5.36
C GLN A 213 10.62 3.03 -6.76
N THR A 214 9.84 3.51 -7.73
CA THR A 214 10.36 3.87 -9.07
C THR A 214 11.43 4.96 -8.99
N ASP A 215 11.23 5.99 -8.16
CA ASP A 215 12.22 7.06 -7.99
C ASP A 215 13.50 6.53 -7.34
N LEU A 216 13.35 5.69 -6.31
CA LEU A 216 14.49 5.08 -5.63
C LEU A 216 15.29 4.21 -6.58
N VAL A 217 14.65 3.32 -7.34
CA VAL A 217 15.34 2.49 -8.35
C VAL A 217 16.09 3.35 -9.35
N PHE A 218 15.46 4.40 -9.89
CA PHE A 218 16.11 5.30 -10.84
C PHE A 218 17.34 6.00 -10.25
N ILE A 219 17.27 6.45 -8.99
CA ILE A 219 18.41 7.05 -8.28
C ILE A 219 19.52 6.02 -8.06
N GLU A 220 19.16 4.81 -7.64
CA GLU A 220 20.11 3.73 -7.33
C GLU A 220 20.87 3.26 -8.58
N ASP A 221 20.17 3.02 -9.68
CA ASP A 221 20.75 2.55 -10.95
C ASP A 221 21.57 3.64 -11.66
N GLY A 222 21.13 4.90 -11.56
CA GLY A 222 21.79 6.02 -12.23
C GLY A 222 23.03 6.56 -11.50
N ASN A 223 23.26 6.18 -10.24
CA ASN A 223 24.32 6.77 -9.43
C ASN A 223 25.07 5.71 -8.61
N LYS A 224 26.38 5.59 -8.77
CA LYS A 224 27.22 4.75 -7.88
C LYS A 224 27.29 5.36 -6.48
N ILE A 225 27.37 4.50 -5.46
CA ILE A 225 27.48 4.92 -4.05
C ILE A 225 28.82 5.59 -3.74
N LEU A 226 29.88 5.18 -4.42
CA LEU A 226 31.20 5.80 -4.38
C LEU A 226 31.48 6.56 -5.68
N LEU A 227 32.13 7.71 -5.54
CA LEU A 227 32.73 8.46 -6.63
C LEU A 227 34.02 7.76 -7.12
N PRO A 228 34.57 8.10 -8.29
CA PRO A 228 35.81 7.49 -8.81
C PRO A 228 37.01 7.64 -7.88
N ASN A 229 37.02 8.65 -7.02
CA ASN A 229 38.06 8.87 -6.00
C ASN A 229 37.84 8.04 -4.70
N GLY A 230 36.87 7.13 -4.68
CA GLY A 230 36.57 6.28 -3.53
C GLY A 230 35.73 6.96 -2.43
N HIS A 231 35.42 8.26 -2.54
CA HIS A 231 34.60 8.95 -1.55
C HIS A 231 33.10 8.69 -1.74
N THR A 232 32.34 8.78 -0.66
CA THR A 232 30.87 8.65 -0.69
C THR A 232 30.22 9.72 -1.56
N HIS A 233 29.29 9.31 -2.42
CA HIS A 233 28.52 10.19 -3.26
C HIS A 233 27.36 10.82 -2.46
N PHE A 234 27.64 11.89 -1.71
CA PHE A 234 26.63 12.55 -0.85
C PHE A 234 25.41 13.08 -1.61
N ALA A 235 25.57 13.53 -2.87
CA ALA A 235 24.44 13.97 -3.68
C ALA A 235 23.44 12.84 -3.96
N LYS A 236 23.92 11.60 -4.18
CA LYS A 236 23.06 10.40 -4.24
C LYS A 236 22.33 10.19 -2.91
N CYS A 237 23.06 10.22 -1.79
CA CYS A 237 22.50 10.01 -0.46
C CYS A 237 21.38 11.02 -0.15
N TYR A 238 21.59 12.29 -0.51
CA TYR A 238 20.59 13.34 -0.35
C TYR A 238 19.31 13.07 -1.17
N LYS A 239 19.46 12.65 -2.44
CA LYS A 239 18.30 12.31 -3.29
C LYS A 239 17.50 11.14 -2.71
N VAL A 240 18.17 10.08 -2.25
CA VAL A 240 17.51 8.93 -1.58
C VAL A 240 16.78 9.40 -0.33
N ALA A 241 17.45 10.16 0.54
CA ALA A 241 16.85 10.68 1.77
C ALA A 241 15.61 11.55 1.51
N ALA A 242 15.64 12.38 0.47
CA ALA A 242 14.50 13.22 0.08
C ALA A 242 13.27 12.41 -0.37
N VAL A 243 13.47 11.26 -1.02
CA VAL A 243 12.36 10.36 -1.37
C VAL A 243 11.86 9.62 -0.14
N ILE A 244 12.75 9.13 0.72
CA ILE A 244 12.37 8.48 1.98
C ILE A 244 11.55 9.42 2.86
N GLN A 245 11.95 10.69 2.99
CA GLN A 245 11.21 11.68 3.77
C GLN A 245 9.78 11.89 3.25
N GLN A 246 9.60 11.86 1.91
CA GLN A 246 8.27 11.98 1.30
C GLN A 246 7.36 10.80 1.61
N ILE A 247 7.92 9.61 1.84
CA ILE A 247 7.18 8.46 2.34
C ILE A 247 6.86 8.73 3.81
N GLN A 248 7.88 8.91 4.64
CA GLN A 248 7.71 8.91 6.10
C GLN A 248 6.88 10.04 6.69
N GLN A 249 6.78 11.19 6.01
CA GLN A 249 5.94 12.31 6.48
C GLN A 249 4.49 11.90 6.77
N TYR A 250 3.96 10.88 6.08
CA TYR A 250 2.58 10.42 6.25
C TYR A 250 2.39 9.38 7.36
N GLN A 251 3.47 8.87 7.97
CA GLN A 251 3.41 7.89 9.07
C GLN A 251 3.09 8.54 10.42
N GLN A 252 3.14 9.88 10.51
CA GLN A 252 3.08 10.61 11.79
C GLN A 252 1.66 10.93 12.26
N THR A 253 0.69 10.96 11.35
CA THR A 253 -0.70 11.33 11.65
C THR A 253 -1.60 10.10 11.56
N PRO A 254 -2.09 9.56 12.68
CA PRO A 254 -2.98 8.41 12.70
C PRO A 254 -4.38 8.77 12.24
N TYR A 255 -5.12 7.76 11.79
CA TYR A 255 -6.54 7.88 11.47
C TYR A 255 -7.38 8.00 12.75
N ASN A 256 -8.31 8.97 12.79
CA ASN A 256 -9.35 9.04 13.82
C ASN A 256 -10.50 8.06 13.50
N LEU A 257 -10.21 6.75 13.50
CA LEU A 257 -11.16 5.69 13.19
C LEU A 257 -11.14 4.63 14.30
N ALA A 258 -12.31 4.13 14.67
CA ALA A 258 -12.42 3.06 15.65
C ALA A 258 -12.20 1.69 15.00
N VAL A 259 -11.40 0.85 15.65
CA VAL A 259 -11.29 -0.57 15.28
C VAL A 259 -12.60 -1.28 15.61
N VAL A 260 -13.09 -2.06 14.65
CA VAL A 260 -14.24 -2.95 14.84
C VAL A 260 -13.74 -4.40 14.79
N PRO A 261 -13.55 -5.06 15.95
CA PRO A 261 -12.86 -6.35 16.03
C PRO A 261 -13.42 -7.39 15.07
N ALA A 262 -14.74 -7.58 15.05
CA ALA A 262 -15.39 -8.57 14.18
C ALA A 262 -15.04 -8.40 12.68
N ILE A 263 -14.96 -7.15 12.21
CA ILE A 263 -14.65 -6.86 10.80
C ILE A 263 -13.15 -6.96 10.56
N ARG A 264 -12.34 -6.44 11.49
CA ARG A 264 -10.88 -6.50 11.40
C ARG A 264 -10.38 -7.95 11.39
N ASP A 265 -10.91 -8.79 12.26
CA ASP A 265 -10.57 -10.22 12.33
C ASP A 265 -10.98 -10.94 11.04
N PHE A 266 -12.17 -10.66 10.51
CA PHE A 266 -12.59 -11.18 9.21
C PHE A 266 -11.63 -10.77 8.08
N LEU A 267 -11.21 -9.50 8.03
CA LEU A 267 -10.33 -8.97 6.99
C LEU A 267 -8.87 -9.47 7.13
N LEU A 268 -8.41 -9.75 8.35
CA LEU A 268 -7.07 -10.30 8.60
C LEU A 268 -6.99 -11.79 8.24
N ASN A 269 -8.10 -12.52 8.37
CA ASN A 269 -8.18 -13.96 8.10
C ASN A 269 -8.77 -14.31 6.71
N ILE A 270 -8.59 -13.43 5.72
CA ILE A 270 -8.99 -13.72 4.33
C ILE A 270 -8.14 -14.85 3.75
N ASN A 271 -8.79 -15.77 3.02
CA ASN A 271 -8.13 -16.88 2.35
C ASN A 271 -8.51 -16.89 0.86
N PRO A 272 -7.73 -16.22 0.00
CA PRO A 272 -8.01 -16.16 -1.44
C PRO A 272 -7.58 -17.44 -2.17
N LEU A 273 -8.18 -17.67 -3.33
CA LEU A 273 -7.72 -18.66 -4.30
C LEU A 273 -6.37 -18.24 -4.91
N THR A 274 -5.69 -19.19 -5.53
CA THR A 274 -4.53 -18.92 -6.40
C THR A 274 -4.96 -18.19 -7.67
N GLU A 275 -4.00 -17.59 -8.38
CA GLU A 275 -4.26 -16.94 -9.66
C GLU A 275 -4.77 -17.93 -10.72
N GLU A 276 -4.21 -19.14 -10.74
CA GLU A 276 -4.63 -20.23 -11.62
C GLU A 276 -6.06 -20.67 -11.31
N GLU A 277 -6.40 -20.87 -10.04
CA GLU A 277 -7.77 -21.20 -9.62
C GLU A 277 -8.76 -20.09 -9.99
N CYS A 278 -8.38 -18.82 -9.80
CA CYS A 278 -9.20 -17.68 -10.20
C CYS A 278 -9.45 -17.67 -11.71
N TRP A 279 -8.41 -17.93 -12.49
CA TRP A 279 -8.48 -18.00 -13.94
C TRP A 279 -9.38 -19.15 -14.41
N ASN A 280 -9.22 -20.35 -13.84
CA ASN A 280 -10.01 -21.53 -14.18
C ASN A 280 -11.50 -21.32 -13.87
N LEU A 281 -11.83 -20.72 -12.71
CA LEU A 281 -13.21 -20.35 -12.40
C LEU A 281 -13.74 -19.30 -13.38
N SER A 282 -12.92 -18.32 -13.76
CA SER A 282 -13.32 -17.34 -14.76
C SER A 282 -13.60 -17.97 -16.13
N LEU A 283 -12.82 -18.96 -16.56
CA LEU A 283 -13.06 -19.71 -17.81
C LEU A 283 -14.36 -20.48 -17.76
N ALA A 284 -14.67 -21.11 -16.62
CA ALA A 284 -15.93 -21.82 -16.44
C ALA A 284 -17.16 -20.89 -16.51
N LEU A 285 -17.01 -19.63 -16.09
CA LEU A 285 -18.09 -18.62 -16.18
C LEU A 285 -18.22 -18.00 -17.58
N LYS A 286 -17.13 -17.94 -18.34
CA LYS A 286 -17.10 -17.44 -19.72
C LYS A 286 -15.98 -18.16 -20.51
N PRO A 287 -16.32 -19.22 -21.26
CA PRO A 287 -15.37 -19.96 -22.09
C PRO A 287 -14.66 -19.09 -23.13
N LEU A 288 -13.55 -19.59 -23.70
CA LEU A 288 -12.90 -18.93 -24.85
C LEU A 288 -13.69 -19.24 -26.13
N GLY A 289 -13.92 -18.24 -26.97
CA GLY A 289 -14.53 -18.43 -28.30
C GLY A 289 -16.06 -18.36 -28.39
N THR A 290 -16.73 -17.85 -27.36
CA THR A 290 -18.17 -17.50 -27.38
C THR A 290 -18.37 -15.99 -27.44
#